data_AF-D1YLG1-F1
#
_entry.id   AF-D1YLG1-F1
#
_cell.length_a   1.000
_cell.length_b   1.000
_cell.length_c   1.000
_cell.angle_alpha   90.00
_cell.angle_beta   90.00
_cell.angle_gamma   90.00
#
_symmetry.space_group_name_H-M   'P 1'
#
loop_
_entity.id
_entity.type
_entity.pdbx_description
1 polymer ?
#
loop_
_entity_poly.entity_id
_entity_poly.type
_entity_poly.pdbx_seq_one_letter_code
_entity_poly.pdbx_strand_id
1 'polypeptide(L)'
;MTDERKWVQFTVDKNTFKKGLTPTEAIILKAIETLDRGQGCFATNAYFAEYFNLHPVTVSKNINSLKDKGFITVVLKRQNTNKTKRIIKTIKMSHYTEQSQVIGVINYINGMFKEEHDFEPIKPTTEIKKAIQQKIKEYHSQKELIQYLKIHRDNFLSTHGVSLWLTGQLTKEQLNM
;
A
#
# COMPACT_ATOMS: atom_id res chain seq x y z
N MET A 1 32.99 4.38 31.21
CA MET A 1 32.13 3.26 30.75
C MET A 1 31.18 3.81 29.70
N THR A 2 31.56 3.77 28.43
CA THR A 2 30.67 4.10 27.32
C THR A 2 29.69 2.94 27.18
N ASP A 3 28.42 3.21 27.44
CA ASP A 3 27.32 2.28 27.21
C ASP A 3 27.38 1.83 25.74
N GLU A 4 27.78 0.58 25.50
CA GLU A 4 27.87 0.03 24.14
C GLU A 4 26.48 0.10 23.52
N ARG A 5 26.28 1.02 22.57
CA ARG A 5 25.04 1.06 21.80
C ARG A 5 24.86 -0.28 21.12
N LYS A 6 23.86 -1.04 21.57
CA LYS A 6 23.42 -2.25 20.89
C LYS A 6 22.81 -1.87 19.55
N TRP A 7 23.59 -2.05 18.50
CA TRP A 7 23.17 -1.83 17.14
C TRP A 7 22.15 -2.86 16.69
N VAL A 8 21.22 -2.44 15.82
CA VAL A 8 20.28 -3.37 15.20
C VAL A 8 21.03 -4.29 14.24
N GLN A 9 20.63 -5.56 14.21
CA GLN A 9 21.16 -6.55 13.27
C GLN A 9 20.04 -7.02 12.34
N PHE A 10 20.36 -7.18 11.06
CA PHE A 10 19.45 -7.71 10.07
C PHE A 10 20.21 -8.49 9.00
N THR A 11 19.55 -9.48 8.42
CA THR A 11 20.07 -10.25 7.29
C THR A 11 19.72 -9.54 5.99
N VAL A 12 20.69 -9.48 5.07
CA VAL A 12 20.51 -9.00 3.70
C VAL A 12 20.48 -10.21 2.79
N ASP A 13 19.49 -10.25 1.90
CA ASP A 13 19.31 -11.27 0.87
C ASP A 13 19.02 -10.60 -0.48
N LYS A 14 18.83 -11.42 -1.53
CA LYS A 14 18.50 -10.92 -2.87
C LYS A 14 17.23 -10.06 -2.89
N ASN A 15 16.25 -10.36 -2.04
CA ASN A 15 14.97 -9.65 -2.01
C ASN A 15 15.07 -8.27 -1.35
N THR A 16 16.15 -8.01 -0.62
CA THR A 16 16.44 -6.71 -0.03
C THR A 16 16.65 -5.63 -1.11
N PHE A 17 17.24 -6.01 -2.24
CA PHE A 17 17.56 -5.10 -3.35
C PHE A 17 16.40 -5.01 -4.35
N LYS A 18 15.38 -4.24 -4.00
CA LYS A 18 14.20 -4.02 -4.86
C LYS A 18 14.56 -3.17 -6.09
N LYS A 19 13.91 -3.46 -7.23
CA LYS A 19 14.08 -2.69 -8.48
C LYS A 19 13.76 -1.21 -8.23
N GLY A 20 14.62 -0.31 -8.70
CA GLY A 20 14.47 1.13 -8.53
C GLY A 20 15.04 1.71 -7.23
N LEU A 21 15.59 0.86 -6.35
CA LEU A 21 16.37 1.30 -5.20
C LEU A 21 17.88 1.21 -5.48
N THR A 22 18.63 2.18 -4.96
CA THR A 22 20.08 2.05 -4.84
C THR A 22 20.42 1.07 -3.70
N PRO A 23 21.64 0.50 -3.68
CA PRO A 23 22.07 -0.35 -2.57
C PRO A 23 21.96 0.35 -1.20
N THR A 24 22.29 1.65 -1.14
CA THR A 24 22.19 2.46 0.09
C THR A 24 20.73 2.66 0.53
N GLU A 25 19.82 2.92 -0.41
CA GLU A 25 18.39 3.01 -0.09
C GLU A 25 17.84 1.68 0.41
N ALA A 26 18.24 0.56 -0.20
CA ALA A 26 17.81 -0.78 0.18
C ALA A 26 18.21 -1.13 1.62
N ILE A 27 19.46 -0.88 2.01
CA ILE A 27 19.92 -1.15 3.38
C ILE A 27 19.31 -0.19 4.40
N ILE A 28 19.11 1.09 4.07
CA ILE A 28 18.43 2.06 4.94
C ILE A 28 16.97 1.62 5.15
N LEU A 29 16.29 1.20 4.10
CA LEU A 29 14.91 0.67 4.18
C LEU A 29 14.86 -0.56 5.09
N LYS A 30 15.78 -1.51 4.94
CA LYS A 30 15.85 -2.72 5.78
C LYS A 30 16.08 -2.39 7.26
N ALA A 31 16.94 -1.41 7.55
CA ALA A 31 17.15 -0.95 8.92
C ALA A 31 15.90 -0.27 9.49
N ILE A 32 15.18 0.53 8.68
CA ILE A 32 13.89 1.11 9.09
C ILE A 32 12.89 0.00 9.44
N GLU A 33 12.78 -1.04 8.60
CA GLU A 33 11.89 -2.20 8.84
C GLU A 33 12.23 -2.91 10.16
N THR A 34 13.51 -3.06 10.47
CA THR A 34 13.96 -3.79 11.67
C THR A 34 13.85 -2.94 12.94
N LEU A 35 13.97 -1.62 12.81
CA LEU A 35 13.77 -0.67 13.91
C LEU A 35 12.29 -0.35 14.16
N ASP A 36 11.40 -0.73 13.24
CA ASP A 36 9.96 -0.60 13.44
C ASP A 36 9.46 -1.66 14.44
N ARG A 37 9.08 -1.20 15.63
CA ARG A 37 8.50 -2.03 16.70
C ARG A 37 6.96 -2.01 16.70
N GLY A 38 6.34 -1.84 15.53
CA GLY A 38 4.88 -1.81 15.33
C GLY A 38 4.25 -0.41 15.35
N GLN A 39 4.99 0.61 15.80
CA GLN A 39 4.53 2.01 15.80
C GLN A 39 5.19 2.89 14.74
N GLY A 40 6.10 2.33 13.95
CA GLY A 40 7.05 3.04 13.10
C GLY A 40 8.44 3.13 13.73
N CYS A 41 9.41 3.47 12.90
CA CYS A 41 10.79 3.76 13.27
C CYS A 41 10.95 5.21 13.73
N PHE A 42 11.58 5.40 14.89
CA PHE A 42 11.86 6.71 15.49
C PHE A 42 13.33 7.15 15.36
N ALA A 43 14.15 6.37 14.66
CA ALA A 43 15.57 6.67 14.50
C ALA A 43 15.79 7.98 13.73
N THR A 44 16.79 8.75 14.17
CA THR A 44 17.14 10.04 13.58
C THR A 44 18.10 9.87 12.40
N ASN A 45 18.30 10.93 11.61
CA ASN A 45 19.32 10.90 10.57
C ASN A 45 20.72 10.69 11.14
N ALA A 46 20.99 11.22 12.35
CA ALA A 46 22.25 10.99 13.06
C ALA A 46 22.46 9.52 13.43
N TYR A 47 21.40 8.83 13.87
CA TYR A 47 21.47 7.39 14.13
C TYR A 47 21.88 6.61 12.88
N PHE A 48 21.21 6.83 11.74
CA PHE A 48 21.55 6.13 10.50
C PHE A 48 22.91 6.54 9.94
N ALA A 49 23.31 7.80 10.13
CA ALA A 49 24.62 8.30 9.73
C ALA A 49 25.73 7.55 10.45
N GLU A 50 25.61 7.40 11.77
CA GLU A 50 26.57 6.64 12.58
C GLU A 50 26.52 5.14 12.26
N TYR A 51 25.32 4.56 12.14
CA TYR A 51 25.15 3.13 11.87
C TYR A 51 25.73 2.68 10.51
N PHE A 52 25.54 3.49 9.46
CA PHE A 52 26.01 3.16 8.11
C PHE A 52 27.34 3.85 7.74
N ASN A 53 27.93 4.61 8.66
CA ASN A 53 29.09 5.46 8.41
C ASN A 53 28.89 6.39 7.20
N LEU A 54 27.75 7.10 7.18
CA LEU A 54 27.34 8.03 6.12
C LEU A 54 27.22 9.46 6.66
N HIS A 55 27.36 10.45 5.78
CA HIS A 55 27.06 11.83 6.15
C HIS A 55 25.54 12.01 6.40
N PRO A 56 25.11 12.80 7.42
CA PRO A 56 23.68 13.03 7.70
C PRO A 56 22.88 13.57 6.51
N VAL A 57 23.52 14.37 5.65
CA VAL A 57 22.92 14.88 4.40
C VAL A 57 22.61 13.73 3.44
N THR A 58 23.51 12.77 3.31
CA THR A 58 23.32 11.58 2.46
C THR A 58 22.15 10.74 2.97
N VAL A 59 22.06 10.51 4.28
CA VAL A 59 20.92 9.84 4.90
C VAL A 59 19.61 10.58 4.59
N SER A 60 19.60 11.90 4.77
CA SER A 60 18.40 12.72 4.49
C SER A 60 17.96 12.61 3.04
N LYS A 61 18.90 12.64 2.08
CA LYS A 61 18.61 12.47 0.65
C LYS A 61 18.01 11.10 0.35
N ASN A 62 18.60 10.02 0.88
CA ASN A 62 18.10 8.66 0.66
C ASN A 62 16.70 8.46 1.27
N ILE A 63 16.45 9.00 2.47
CA ILE A 63 15.14 8.95 3.10
C ILE A 63 14.08 9.70 2.28
N ASN A 64 14.41 10.91 1.81
CA ASN A 64 13.49 11.67 0.97
C ASN A 64 13.21 10.92 -0.34
N SER A 65 14.24 10.38 -0.98
CA SER A 65 14.08 9.55 -2.18
C SER A 65 13.21 8.31 -1.92
N LEU A 66 13.41 7.58 -0.81
CA LEU A 66 12.55 6.45 -0.41
C LEU A 66 11.08 6.86 -0.21
N LYS A 67 10.85 8.06 0.36
CA LYS A 67 9.51 8.63 0.53
C LYS A 67 8.89 8.96 -0.83
N ASP A 68 9.63 9.63 -1.71
CA ASP A 68 9.15 10.05 -3.03
C ASP A 68 8.88 8.84 -3.93
N LYS A 69 9.67 7.77 -3.78
CA LYS A 69 9.44 6.46 -4.43
C LYS A 69 8.33 5.63 -3.79
N GLY A 70 7.70 6.09 -2.71
CA GLY A 70 6.57 5.43 -2.08
C GLY A 70 6.92 4.19 -1.24
N PHE A 71 8.16 4.04 -0.79
CA PHE A 71 8.56 2.94 0.11
C PHE A 71 8.31 3.25 1.59
N ILE A 72 8.29 4.53 1.96
CA ILE A 72 8.08 4.97 3.35
C ILE A 72 7.16 6.18 3.41
N THR A 73 6.52 6.37 4.55
CA THR A 73 5.92 7.65 4.95
C THR A 73 6.71 8.24 6.11
N VAL A 74 6.77 9.57 6.17
CA VAL A 74 7.40 10.30 7.26
C VAL A 74 6.37 11.24 7.87
N VAL A 75 6.05 11.01 9.14
CA VAL A 75 5.10 11.82 9.91
C VAL A 75 5.84 12.59 10.98
N LEU A 76 5.57 13.88 11.08
CA LEU A 76 6.06 14.74 12.15
C LEU A 76 4.92 14.98 13.13
N LYS A 77 5.02 14.40 14.34
CA LYS A 77 4.08 14.68 15.43
C LYS A 77 4.63 15.81 16.29
N ARG A 78 3.85 16.88 16.46
CA ARG A 78 4.15 17.92 17.44
C ARG A 78 3.79 17.40 18.84
N GLN A 79 4.73 17.42 19.76
CA GLN A 79 4.45 17.39 21.21
C GLN A 79 4.70 18.81 21.75
N ASN A 80 3.95 19.20 22.78
CA ASN A 80 3.85 20.57 23.29
C ASN A 80 5.18 21.37 23.27
N THR A 81 5.06 22.61 22.78
CA THR A 81 6.01 23.74 22.84
C THR A 81 7.49 23.42 22.61
N ASN A 82 7.83 22.84 21.46
CA ASN A 82 9.15 22.85 20.76
C ASN A 82 9.76 21.46 20.46
N LYS A 83 9.09 20.35 20.78
CA LYS A 83 9.59 19.00 20.45
C LYS A 83 8.79 18.36 19.33
N THR A 84 9.41 18.19 18.16
CA THR A 84 8.84 17.46 17.03
C THR A 84 9.36 16.03 17.02
N LYS A 85 8.47 15.04 17.17
CA LYS A 85 8.83 13.62 17.05
C LYS A 85 8.60 13.17 15.62
N ARG A 86 9.67 12.71 14.96
CA ARG A 86 9.59 12.09 13.63
C ARG A 86 9.27 10.61 13.76
N ILE A 87 8.37 10.13 12.92
CA ILE A 87 7.99 8.73 12.81
C ILE A 87 8.12 8.35 11.33
N ILE A 88 8.94 7.35 11.04
CA ILE A 88 9.08 6.77 9.71
C ILE A 88 8.31 5.46 9.71
N LYS A 89 7.34 5.29 8.82
CA LYS A 89 6.65 4.01 8.65
C LYS A 89 6.99 3.47 7.29
N THR A 90 7.36 2.20 7.21
CA THR A 90 7.39 1.55 5.90
C THR A 90 5.98 1.55 5.35
N ILE A 91 5.86 1.99 4.11
CA ILE A 91 4.70 1.62 3.34
C ILE A 91 4.93 0.13 3.14
N LYS A 92 4.11 -0.70 3.82
CA LYS A 92 3.93 -2.04 3.32
C LYS A 92 3.45 -1.82 1.91
N MET A 93 4.37 -1.94 0.96
CA MET A 93 4.00 -2.46 -0.33
C MET A 93 3.46 -3.85 0.01
N SER A 94 2.20 -3.91 0.41
CA SER A 94 1.33 -4.71 -0.41
C SER A 94 1.58 -4.14 -1.81
N HIS A 95 2.55 -4.73 -2.52
CA HIS A 95 2.15 -5.35 -3.75
C HIS A 95 0.84 -6.00 -3.38
N TYR A 96 -0.27 -5.32 -3.66
CA TYR A 96 -1.54 -6.00 -3.55
C TYR A 96 -1.28 -7.20 -4.42
N THR A 97 -1.13 -8.37 -3.80
CA THR A 97 -1.16 -9.61 -4.55
C THR A 97 -2.38 -9.48 -5.45
N GLU A 98 -2.37 -10.06 -6.65
CA GLU A 98 -3.57 -9.95 -7.50
C GLU A 98 -4.83 -10.31 -6.69
N GLN A 99 -4.69 -11.22 -5.71
CA GLN A 99 -5.67 -11.51 -4.67
C GLN A 99 -6.09 -10.31 -3.81
N SER A 100 -5.17 -9.55 -3.22
CA SER A 100 -5.52 -8.38 -2.40
C SER A 100 -6.21 -7.28 -3.22
N GLN A 101 -5.78 -7.10 -4.48
CA GLN A 101 -6.39 -6.15 -5.42
C GLN A 101 -7.84 -6.54 -5.69
N VAL A 102 -8.06 -7.83 -5.96
CA VAL A 102 -9.39 -8.42 -6.14
C VAL A 102 -10.24 -8.27 -4.88
N ILE A 103 -9.70 -8.61 -3.70
CA ILE A 103 -10.43 -8.49 -2.43
C ILE A 103 -10.80 -7.03 -2.15
N GLY A 104 -9.92 -6.08 -2.45
CA GLY A 104 -10.22 -4.66 -2.32
C GLY A 104 -11.38 -4.21 -3.19
N VAL A 105 -11.47 -4.70 -4.43
CA VAL A 105 -12.62 -4.44 -5.32
C VAL A 105 -13.90 -5.09 -4.77
N ILE A 106 -13.85 -6.34 -4.30
CA ILE A 106 -15.00 -7.03 -3.70
C ILE A 106 -15.52 -6.27 -2.48
N ASN A 107 -14.64 -5.86 -1.57
CA ASN A 107 -15.00 -5.09 -0.40
C ASN A 107 -15.63 -3.75 -0.76
N TYR A 108 -15.14 -3.10 -1.82
CA TYR A 108 -15.72 -1.87 -2.33
C TYR A 108 -17.13 -2.08 -2.86
N ILE A 109 -17.34 -3.10 -3.69
CA ILE A 109 -18.67 -3.43 -4.25
C ILE A 109 -19.65 -3.77 -3.13
N ASN A 110 -19.26 -4.62 -2.19
CA ASN A 110 -20.13 -4.96 -1.05
C ASN A 110 -20.45 -3.72 -0.21
N GLY A 111 -19.47 -2.84 0.01
CA GLY A 111 -19.67 -1.59 0.72
C GLY A 111 -20.61 -0.60 0.02
N MET A 112 -20.71 -0.67 -1.32
CA MET A 112 -21.57 0.20 -2.14
C MET A 112 -23.07 -0.11 -1.97
N PHE A 113 -23.42 -1.36 -1.68
CA PHE A 113 -24.80 -1.84 -1.59
C PHE A 113 -25.18 -2.34 -0.18
N LYS A 114 -24.30 -2.17 0.82
CA LYS A 114 -24.48 -2.73 2.18
C LYS A 114 -25.75 -2.29 2.91
N GLU A 115 -26.33 -1.16 2.51
CA GLU A 115 -27.55 -0.60 3.12
C GLU A 115 -28.83 -0.96 2.32
N GLU A 116 -28.71 -1.64 1.17
CA GLU A 116 -29.85 -2.05 0.36
C GLU A 116 -30.54 -3.28 0.99
N HIS A 117 -31.88 -3.32 0.92
CA HIS A 117 -32.66 -4.39 1.56
C HIS A 117 -32.38 -5.79 0.96
N ASP A 118 -32.08 -5.87 -0.33
CA ASP A 118 -31.78 -7.09 -1.07
C ASP A 118 -30.27 -7.38 -1.13
N PHE A 119 -29.47 -6.77 -0.25
CA PHE A 119 -28.02 -6.93 -0.25
C PHE A 119 -27.59 -8.39 -0.05
N GLU A 120 -26.94 -8.95 -1.07
CA GLU A 120 -26.19 -10.19 -0.98
C GLU A 120 -24.70 -9.94 -1.30
N PRO A 121 -23.75 -10.26 -0.40
CA PRO A 121 -22.34 -9.98 -0.64
C PRO A 121 -21.77 -10.84 -1.76
N ILE A 122 -20.98 -10.22 -2.65
CA ILE A 122 -20.20 -10.95 -3.66
C ILE A 122 -19.18 -11.84 -2.94
N LYS A 123 -19.24 -13.14 -3.23
CA LYS A 123 -18.30 -14.14 -2.72
C LYS A 123 -17.05 -14.21 -3.61
N PRO A 124 -15.85 -14.38 -3.03
CA PRO A 124 -14.59 -14.43 -3.78
C PRO A 124 -14.36 -15.80 -4.45
N THR A 125 -15.26 -16.21 -5.35
CA THR A 125 -15.14 -17.44 -6.14
C THR A 125 -14.02 -17.32 -7.18
N THR A 126 -13.58 -18.46 -7.73
CA THR A 126 -12.52 -18.49 -8.77
C THR A 126 -12.91 -17.69 -10.00
N GLU A 127 -14.18 -17.73 -10.40
CA GLU A 127 -14.71 -17.00 -11.55
C GLU A 127 -14.67 -15.48 -11.30
N ILE A 128 -15.21 -15.01 -10.17
CA ILE A 128 -15.20 -13.59 -9.79
C ILE A 128 -13.78 -13.06 -9.66
N LYS A 129 -12.87 -13.86 -9.09
CA LYS A 129 -11.45 -13.48 -8.99
C LYS A 129 -10.83 -13.22 -10.36
N LYS A 130 -11.02 -14.15 -11.32
CA LYS A 130 -10.51 -14.01 -12.68
C LYS A 130 -11.14 -12.81 -13.41
N ALA A 131 -12.45 -12.64 -13.27
CA ALA A 131 -13.19 -11.53 -13.84
C ALA A 131 -12.65 -10.17 -13.37
N ILE A 132 -12.48 -10.00 -12.05
CA ILE A 132 -11.94 -8.75 -11.48
C ILE A 132 -10.49 -8.52 -11.92
N GLN A 133 -9.65 -9.56 -11.96
CA GLN A 133 -8.28 -9.44 -12.47
C GLN A 133 -8.26 -8.96 -13.92
N GLN A 134 -9.14 -9.50 -14.77
CA GLN A 134 -9.26 -9.09 -16.15
C GLN A 134 -9.73 -7.63 -16.27
N LYS A 135 -10.71 -7.23 -15.45
CA LYS A 135 -11.18 -5.84 -15.41
C LYS A 135 -10.10 -4.88 -14.91
N ILE A 136 -9.31 -5.25 -13.91
CA ILE A 136 -8.18 -4.42 -13.45
C ILE A 136 -7.18 -4.19 -14.59
N LYS A 137 -6.94 -5.21 -15.43
CA LYS A 137 -6.10 -5.05 -16.63
C LYS A 137 -6.76 -4.15 -17.68
N GLU A 138 -8.06 -4.33 -17.96
CA GLU A 138 -8.84 -3.49 -18.89
C GLU A 138 -8.83 -2.00 -18.48
N TYR A 139 -8.94 -1.74 -17.18
CA TYR A 139 -8.97 -0.40 -16.61
C TYR A 139 -7.60 0.07 -16.11
N HIS A 140 -6.50 -0.59 -16.50
CA HIS A 140 -5.10 -0.26 -16.14
C HIS A 140 -4.73 -0.23 -14.64
N SER A 141 -5.69 -0.07 -13.73
CA SER A 141 -5.49 -0.05 -12.28
C SER A 141 -6.77 -0.36 -11.50
N GLN A 142 -6.61 -0.84 -10.27
CA GLN A 142 -7.71 -1.00 -9.31
C GLN A 142 -8.45 0.32 -9.05
N LYS A 143 -7.72 1.43 -8.98
CA LYS A 143 -8.28 2.76 -8.69
C LYS A 143 -9.24 3.21 -9.79
N GLU A 144 -8.86 3.01 -11.05
CA GLU A 144 -9.70 3.34 -12.21
C GLU A 144 -10.95 2.47 -12.29
N LEU A 145 -10.82 1.16 -12.02
CA LEU A 145 -11.98 0.27 -11.93
C LEU A 145 -12.96 0.69 -10.82
N ILE A 146 -12.46 1.02 -9.63
CA ILE A 146 -13.29 1.50 -8.52
C ILE A 146 -13.98 2.83 -8.88
N GLN A 147 -13.27 3.74 -9.55
CA GLN A 147 -13.84 5.01 -9.98
C GLN A 147 -14.98 4.80 -10.99
N TYR A 148 -14.82 3.87 -11.94
CA TYR A 148 -15.89 3.50 -12.87
C TYR A 148 -17.11 2.96 -12.13
N LEU A 149 -16.92 1.98 -11.24
CA LEU A 149 -18.00 1.40 -10.43
C LEU A 149 -18.73 2.48 -9.60
N LYS A 150 -18.01 3.47 -9.09
CA LYS A 150 -18.57 4.59 -8.34
C LYS A 150 -19.48 5.47 -9.21
N ILE A 151 -19.02 5.84 -10.40
CA ILE A 151 -19.75 6.74 -11.32
C ILE A 151 -21.01 6.06 -11.83
N HIS A 152 -20.94 4.75 -12.10
CA HIS A 152 -22.03 3.96 -12.68
C HIS A 152 -22.79 3.14 -11.64
N ARG A 153 -22.76 3.52 -10.34
CA ARG A 153 -23.42 2.77 -9.25
C ARG A 153 -24.86 2.41 -9.59
N ASP A 154 -25.62 3.41 -10.03
CA ASP A 154 -27.07 3.30 -10.22
C ASP A 154 -27.44 2.36 -11.38
N ASN A 155 -26.51 2.13 -12.33
CA ASN A 155 -26.71 1.24 -13.47
C ASN A 155 -26.69 -0.25 -13.07
N PHE A 156 -26.07 -0.58 -11.93
CA PHE A 156 -25.91 -1.98 -11.51
C PHE A 156 -27.06 -2.49 -10.65
N LEU A 157 -27.83 -1.58 -10.02
CA LEU A 157 -28.96 -1.84 -9.11
C LEU A 157 -28.63 -2.63 -7.83
N SER A 158 -27.78 -3.67 -7.91
CA SER A 158 -27.37 -4.52 -6.80
C SER A 158 -25.98 -5.13 -7.01
N THR A 159 -25.47 -5.84 -6.00
CA THR A 159 -24.25 -6.65 -6.10
C THR A 159 -24.34 -7.73 -7.18
N HIS A 160 -25.54 -8.27 -7.43
CA HIS A 160 -25.77 -9.26 -8.48
C HIS A 160 -25.55 -8.66 -9.88
N GLY A 161 -26.07 -7.46 -10.13
CA GLY A 161 -25.84 -6.76 -11.40
C GLY A 161 -24.36 -6.47 -11.65
N VAL A 162 -23.61 -6.08 -10.62
CA VAL A 162 -22.14 -5.94 -10.72
C VAL A 162 -21.47 -7.28 -11.04
N SER A 163 -21.91 -8.38 -10.42
CA SER A 163 -21.37 -9.72 -10.67
C SER A 163 -21.55 -10.14 -12.13
N LEU A 164 -22.75 -9.93 -12.69
CA LEU A 164 -23.03 -10.23 -14.10
C LEU A 164 -22.16 -9.39 -15.06
N TRP A 165 -21.93 -8.12 -14.74
CA TRP A 165 -21.04 -7.27 -15.54
C TRP A 165 -19.57 -7.69 -15.45
N LEU A 166 -19.10 -8.07 -14.25
CA LEU A 166 -17.74 -8.57 -14.06
C LEU A 166 -17.49 -9.81 -14.91
N THR A 167 -18.44 -10.75 -14.94
CA THR A 167 -18.33 -12.00 -15.72
C THR A 167 -18.64 -11.84 -17.21
N GLY A 168 -19.00 -10.64 -17.66
CA GLY A 168 -19.29 -10.35 -19.07
C GLY A 168 -20.68 -10.79 -19.53
N GLN A 169 -21.57 -11.16 -18.61
CA GLN A 169 -22.98 -11.46 -18.88
C GLN A 169 -23.84 -10.20 -19.06
N LEU A 170 -23.30 -9.04 -18.67
CA LEU A 170 -23.89 -7.71 -18.89
C LEU A 170 -22.85 -6.81 -19.57
N THR A 171 -23.17 -6.23 -20.73
CA THR A 171 -22.29 -5.30 -21.46
C THR A 171 -22.46 -3.86 -20.99
N LYS A 172 -21.50 -2.99 -21.33
CA LYS A 172 -21.58 -1.54 -21.02
C LYS A 172 -22.78 -0.87 -21.71
N GLU A 173 -23.13 -1.35 -22.91
CA GLU A 173 -24.28 -0.85 -23.68
C GLU A 173 -25.60 -1.18 -22.99
N GLN A 174 -25.70 -2.37 -22.38
CA GLN A 174 -26.88 -2.82 -21.64
C GLN A 174 -27.03 -2.13 -20.27
N LEU A 175 -25.95 -1.57 -19.72
CA LEU A 175 -25.95 -0.82 -18.46
C LEU A 175 -26.24 0.68 -18.64
N ASN A 176 -26.22 1.20 -19.87
CA ASN A 176 -26.43 2.62 -20.17
C ASN A 176 -27.81 2.89 -20.82
N MET A 177 -28.72 1.92 -20.78
CA MET A 177 -30.13 2.04 -21.18
C MET A 177 -31.02 2.18 -19.94
#